data_AF-A0AAD6KAB4-F1
#
_entry.id   AF-A0AAD6KAB4-F1
#
_cell.length_a   1.000
_cell.length_b   1.000
_cell.length_c   1.000
_cell.angle_alpha   90.00
_cell.angle_beta   90.00
_cell.angle_gamma   90.00
#
_symmetry.space_group_name_H-M   'P 1'
#
loop_
_entity.id
_entity.type
_entity.pdbx_description
1 polymer ?
#
loop_
_entity_poly.entity_id
_entity_poly.type
_entity_poly.pdbx_seq_one_letter_code
_entity_poly.pdbx_strand_id
1 'polypeptide(L)'
;MDSVPVSLKSELEALKKSPGYISSTRDRQMKVHTTHTSQFLGLSPSSGAWPTANYGEDIIIGLVDTGIWPESESFSDEGMTEVPSRWKGKV
;
A
#
# COMPACT_ATOMS: atom_id res chain seq x y z
N MET A 1 -12.36 -14.21 24.28
CA MET A 1 -11.46 -15.33 23.89
C MET A 1 -12.28 -16.10 22.87
N ASP A 2 -12.19 -15.68 21.62
CA ASP A 2 -13.20 -16.08 20.64
C ASP A 2 -12.80 -17.41 20.02
N SER A 3 -13.65 -18.41 20.26
CA SER A 3 -13.49 -19.79 19.82
C SER A 3 -13.41 -19.82 18.29
N VAL A 4 -12.28 -20.27 17.75
CA VAL A 4 -12.17 -20.56 16.31
C VAL A 4 -13.17 -21.67 15.98
N PRO A 5 -14.01 -21.51 14.95
CA PRO A 5 -14.93 -22.56 14.51
C PRO A 5 -14.17 -23.87 14.28
N VAL A 6 -14.75 -24.99 14.73
CA VAL A 6 -14.13 -26.32 14.63
C VAL A 6 -13.80 -26.69 13.17
N SER A 7 -14.53 -26.18 12.18
CA SER A 7 -14.29 -26.49 10.75
C SER A 7 -12.94 -25.96 10.22
N LEU A 8 -12.54 -24.75 10.64
CA LEU A 8 -11.26 -24.15 10.24
C LEU A 8 -10.05 -24.96 10.72
N LYS A 9 -10.17 -25.67 11.85
CA LYS A 9 -9.08 -26.51 12.34
C LYS A 9 -8.90 -27.76 11.49
N SER A 10 -9.99 -28.48 11.17
CA SER A 10 -9.91 -29.67 10.31
C SER A 10 -9.45 -29.34 8.89
N GLU A 11 -9.90 -28.22 8.35
CA GLU A 11 -9.49 -27.74 7.01
C GLU A 11 -8.01 -27.37 6.97
N LEU A 12 -7.51 -26.67 8.01
CA LEU A 12 -6.09 -26.36 8.12
C LEU A 12 -5.23 -27.62 8.22
N GLU A 13 -5.64 -28.62 8.99
CA GLU A 13 -4.91 -29.89 9.11
C GLU A 13 -4.93 -30.70 7.81
N ALA A 14 -6.00 -30.61 7.02
CA ALA A 14 -6.03 -31.17 5.68
C ALA A 14 -5.08 -30.43 4.73
N LEU A 15 -5.06 -29.09 4.78
CA LEU A 15 -4.20 -28.25 3.95
C LEU A 15 -2.70 -28.47 4.26
N LYS A 16 -2.34 -28.65 5.53
CA LYS A 16 -0.96 -28.96 5.95
C LYS A 16 -0.38 -30.22 5.31
N LYS A 17 -1.23 -31.15 4.88
CA LYS A 17 -0.84 -32.42 4.25
C LYS A 17 -0.76 -32.32 2.73
N SER A 18 -1.12 -31.18 2.13
CA SER A 18 -1.10 -31.03 0.68
C SER A 18 0.34 -30.84 0.17
N PRO A 19 0.68 -31.40 -1.01
CA PRO A 19 1.94 -31.10 -1.67
C PRO A 19 2.06 -29.58 -1.91
N GLY A 20 3.16 -28.97 -1.45
CA GLY A 20 3.43 -27.55 -1.61
C GLY A 20 3.05 -26.66 -0.42
N TYR A 21 2.49 -27.23 0.66
CA TYR A 21 2.31 -26.47 1.90
C TYR A 21 3.67 -26.13 2.54
N ILE A 22 3.86 -24.86 2.90
CA ILE A 22 5.07 -24.37 3.60
C ILE A 22 4.73 -23.91 5.02
N SER A 23 3.80 -22.97 5.16
CA SER A 23 3.37 -22.44 6.46
C SER A 23 2.01 -21.75 6.37
N SER A 24 1.42 -21.43 7.53
CA SER A 24 0.18 -20.66 7.65
C SER A 24 0.24 -19.74 8.86
N THR A 25 -0.24 -18.52 8.73
CA THR A 25 -0.36 -17.55 9.82
C THR A 25 -1.83 -17.21 10.04
N ARG A 26 -2.22 -17.00 11.30
CA ARG A 26 -3.58 -16.57 11.63
C ARG A 26 -3.81 -15.16 11.08
N ASP A 27 -4.92 -14.97 10.39
CA ASP A 27 -5.36 -13.65 9.97
C ASP A 27 -5.57 -12.72 11.19
N ARG A 28 -5.26 -11.44 11.01
CA ARG A 28 -5.37 -10.41 12.06
C ARG A 28 -5.98 -9.17 11.44
N GLN A 29 -7.03 -8.66 12.10
CA GLN A 29 -7.57 -7.35 11.75
C GLN A 29 -6.55 -6.26 12.09
N MET A 30 -6.31 -5.38 11.11
CA MET A 30 -5.47 -4.20 11.25
C MET A 30 -6.35 -2.97 11.43
N LYS A 31 -5.92 -2.03 12.28
CA LYS A 31 -6.56 -0.72 12.40
C LYS A 31 -5.85 0.28 11.50
N VAL A 32 -6.63 1.09 10.79
CA VAL A 32 -6.11 2.19 9.96
C VAL A 32 -5.50 3.27 10.86
N HIS A 33 -4.28 3.70 10.53
CA HIS A 33 -3.61 4.82 11.16
C HIS A 33 -3.27 5.85 10.08
N THR A 34 -3.83 7.06 10.15
CA THR A 34 -3.49 8.17 9.25
C THR A 34 -3.00 9.36 10.07
N THR A 35 -1.84 9.92 9.74
CA THR A 35 -1.28 11.13 10.39
C THR A 35 -1.10 12.27 9.38
N HIS A 36 -1.01 13.50 9.90
CA HIS A 36 -0.74 14.74 9.16
C HIS A 36 0.77 15.03 9.24
N THR A 37 1.49 15.24 8.11
CA THR A 37 2.94 15.00 8.13
C THR A 37 3.85 16.03 7.44
N SER A 38 3.46 16.73 6.37
CA SER A 38 4.45 17.47 5.56
C SER A 38 5.17 18.62 6.29
N GLN A 39 4.43 19.47 7.02
CA GLN A 39 5.03 20.58 7.77
C GLN A 39 5.87 20.10 8.95
N PHE A 40 5.49 18.98 9.59
CA PHE A 40 6.25 18.37 10.67
C PHE A 40 7.65 17.89 10.21
N LEU A 41 7.77 17.46 8.96
CA LEU A 41 9.04 16.99 8.38
C LEU A 41 9.93 18.12 7.82
N GLY A 42 9.50 19.38 7.85
CA GLY A 42 10.30 20.52 7.38
C GLY A 42 10.55 20.54 5.87
N LEU A 43 9.65 19.95 5.08
CA LEU A 43 9.76 19.93 3.62
C LEU A 43 9.47 21.32 3.04
N SER A 44 10.32 21.76 2.09
CA SER A 44 10.25 23.09 1.47
C SER A 44 10.28 22.97 -0.06
N PRO A 45 9.50 23.78 -0.79
CA PRO A 45 9.58 23.83 -2.25
C PRO A 45 10.91 24.35 -2.78
N SER A 46 11.59 25.25 -2.04
CA SER A 46 12.78 25.95 -2.53
C SER A 46 14.10 25.23 -2.22
N SER A 47 14.10 24.30 -1.27
CA SER A 47 15.32 23.63 -0.80
C SER A 47 15.01 22.33 -0.05
N GLY A 48 16.04 21.49 0.14
CA GLY A 48 15.90 20.24 0.89
C GLY A 48 15.43 19.06 0.04
N ALA A 49 14.72 18.13 0.67
CA ALA A 49 14.45 16.82 0.08
C ALA A 49 13.60 16.87 -1.20
N TRP A 50 12.61 17.76 -1.29
CA TRP A 50 11.75 17.89 -2.46
C TRP A 50 12.51 18.23 -3.74
N PRO A 51 13.20 19.39 -3.85
CA PRO A 51 13.94 19.69 -5.07
C PRO A 51 15.09 18.70 -5.32
N THR A 52 15.71 18.15 -4.26
CA THR A 52 16.80 17.15 -4.42
C THR A 52 16.32 15.84 -5.04
N ALA A 53 15.12 15.38 -4.68
CA ALA A 53 14.50 14.18 -5.22
C ALA A 53 13.63 14.46 -6.46
N ASN A 54 13.73 15.67 -7.03
CA ASN A 54 12.88 16.13 -8.12
C ASN A 54 11.38 15.89 -7.86
N TYR A 55 10.95 16.20 -6.64
CA TYR A 55 9.58 16.00 -6.13
C TYR A 55 9.05 14.57 -6.25
N GLY A 56 9.91 13.58 -6.44
CA GLY A 56 9.53 12.18 -6.64
C GLY A 56 9.15 11.85 -8.07
N GLU A 57 9.53 12.68 -9.05
CA GLU A 57 9.35 12.36 -10.47
C GLU A 57 9.96 10.97 -10.78
N ASP A 58 9.29 10.22 -11.65
CA ASP A 58 9.67 8.86 -12.04
C ASP A 58 9.64 7.83 -10.89
N ILE A 59 9.11 8.16 -9.71
CA ILE A 59 8.92 7.23 -8.59
C ILE A 59 7.45 6.77 -8.52
N ILE A 60 7.26 5.46 -8.29
CA ILE A 60 5.93 4.85 -8.15
C ILE A 60 5.78 4.33 -6.72
N ILE A 61 4.79 4.84 -6.00
CA ILE A 61 4.47 4.42 -4.63
C ILE A 61 3.19 3.60 -4.64
N GLY A 62 3.27 2.33 -4.25
CA GLY A 62 2.11 1.47 -4.06
C GLY A 62 1.46 1.72 -2.70
N LEU A 63 0.17 2.04 -2.69
CA LEU A 63 -0.62 2.25 -1.47
C LEU A 63 -1.61 1.09 -1.27
N VAL A 64 -1.54 0.43 -0.11
CA VAL A 64 -2.52 -0.58 0.31
C VAL A 64 -3.44 0.06 1.35
N ASP A 65 -4.62 0.49 0.90
CA ASP A 65 -5.62 1.19 1.72
C ASP A 65 -7.03 0.67 1.39
N THR A 66 -8.02 1.29 2.00
CA THR A 66 -9.47 1.12 1.80
C THR A 66 -9.96 1.58 0.43
N GLY A 67 -9.16 2.33 -0.32
CA GLY A 67 -9.48 2.82 -1.66
C GLY A 67 -8.92 4.21 -1.92
N ILE A 68 -9.39 4.83 -3.00
CA ILE A 68 -9.05 6.19 -3.41
C ILE A 68 -10.31 6.88 -3.95
N TRP A 69 -10.35 8.21 -3.89
CA TRP A 69 -11.37 9.03 -4.55
C TRP A 69 -10.74 9.67 -5.79
N PRO A 70 -10.77 9.02 -6.96
CA PRO A 70 -9.99 9.44 -8.13
C PRO A 70 -10.42 10.79 -8.71
N GLU A 71 -11.65 11.24 -8.45
CA GLU A 71 -12.17 12.52 -8.93
C GLU A 71 -11.70 13.73 -8.10
N SER A 72 -10.88 13.51 -7.06
CA SER A 72 -10.33 14.61 -6.27
C SER A 72 -9.26 15.34 -7.07
N GLU A 73 -9.25 16.68 -7.03
CA GLU A 73 -8.19 17.53 -7.61
C GLU A 73 -6.77 17.13 -7.18
N SER A 74 -6.62 16.49 -6.01
CA SER A 74 -5.30 16.00 -5.55
C SER A 74 -4.71 14.88 -6.42
N PHE A 75 -5.52 14.27 -7.31
CA PHE A 75 -5.11 13.23 -8.25
C PHE A 75 -5.18 13.69 -9.71
N SER A 76 -5.33 14.99 -9.96
CA SER A 76 -5.16 15.57 -11.30
C SER A 76 -3.72 15.34 -11.79
N ASP A 77 -3.56 15.02 -13.07
CA ASP A 77 -2.28 14.85 -13.73
C ASP A 77 -1.75 16.17 -14.34
N GLU A 78 -2.41 17.30 -14.09
CA GLU A 78 -1.95 18.60 -14.53
C GLU A 78 -0.54 18.92 -13.98
N GLY A 79 0.41 19.14 -14.88
CA GLY A 79 1.81 19.41 -14.54
C GLY A 79 2.66 18.17 -14.27
N MET A 80 2.11 16.95 -14.41
CA MET A 80 2.87 15.70 -14.36
C MET A 80 3.61 15.42 -15.67
N THR A 81 4.72 14.68 -15.59
CA THR A 81 5.41 14.14 -16.76
C THR A 81 4.80 12.80 -17.21
N GLU A 82 5.23 12.28 -18.36
CA GLU A 82 4.70 11.03 -18.90
C GLU A 82 4.88 9.85 -17.94
N VAL A 83 3.92 8.92 -17.96
CA VAL A 83 4.00 7.70 -17.16
C VAL A 83 5.27 6.93 -17.55
N PRO A 84 6.11 6.52 -16.58
CA PRO A 84 7.35 5.85 -16.90
C PRO A 84 7.17 4.55 -17.67
N SER A 85 7.97 4.34 -18.71
CA SER A 85 7.87 3.17 -19.61
C SER A 85 8.05 1.81 -18.92
N ARG A 86 8.68 1.79 -17.74
CA ARG A 86 8.82 0.57 -16.93
C ARG A 86 7.53 0.16 -16.20
N TRP A 87 6.54 1.05 -16.12
CA TRP A 87 5.26 0.75 -15.50
C TRP A 87 4.48 -0.27 -16.35
N LYS A 88 3.97 -1.30 -15.70
CA LYS A 88 3.21 -2.39 -16.34
C LYS A 88 1.81 -2.56 -15.73
N GLY A 89 1.40 -1.65 -14.85
CA GLY A 89 0.03 -1.64 -14.36
C GLY A 89 -0.93 -1.20 -15.45
N LYS A 90 -2.22 -1.46 -15.24
CA LYS A 90 -3.27 -0.94 -16.11
C LYS A 90 -3.56 0.50 -15.72
N VAL A 91 -3.65 1.36 -16.74
CA VAL A 91 -4.20 2.71 -16.65
C VAL A 91 -5.69 2.61 -16.97
#